data_AF-A0AAP0NH14-F1
#
_entry.id   AF-A0AAP0NH14-F1
#
_cell.length_a   1.000
_cell.length_b   1.000
_cell.length_c   1.000
_cell.angle_alpha   90.00
_cell.angle_beta   90.00
_cell.angle_gamma   90.00
#
_symmetry.space_group_name_H-M   'P 1'
#
loop_
_entity.id
_entity.type
_entity.pdbx_description
1 polymer ?
#
loop_
_entity_poly.entity_id
_entity_poly.type
_entity_poly.pdbx_seq_one_letter_code
_entity_poly.pdbx_strand_id
1 'polypeptide(L)'
;MDVIQEVEMSSKGQSEDEKRGSNVAETSDHRKANEDKMGIIGFRPATLEILNHVKINVTAETPVSTLKGILMCSNFDLLFSKEELRKAEQLMKQAFIEFYQKLRLLKGYCFLNQLAFSKIMKKYDKITSRNASKAYIEMVDNSYLGSTDEVTRLIERVEAAFIKHFSNGNRRKGMNTLRPKAKRESHRITYFLGFLSGCSIALVVALVVLIHARNILNSEGRSQYMDTIFPLYSLFGFIVLHMLLYSANIYFWRRYRVNYSFIFGFKQGTELSYREVLLLSSGLALLTLAGVLSNLDMEMEPSTESFKTLTELVPLGLVLVVLLITVCPFNIIYRSSRFLLIKSTFHCICAPLYKVTLPDMFLADQLTSQFFPIGLASFKLENEHLYNVGKFRAFKSVPLPFNYDDEDKDE
;
A
#
# COMPACT_ATOMS: atom_id res chain seq x y z
N MET A 1 -7.24 15.81 20.43
CA MET A 1 -8.19 14.79 20.91
C MET A 1 -7.56 13.43 20.69
N ASP A 2 -7.67 12.57 21.69
CA ASP A 2 -6.58 11.72 22.17
C ASP A 2 -6.01 10.66 21.22
N VAL A 3 -4.70 10.53 21.38
CA VAL A 3 -3.75 9.70 20.64
C VAL A 3 -3.85 8.26 21.14
N ILE A 4 -4.18 7.32 20.26
CA ILE A 4 -3.85 5.90 20.50
C ILE A 4 -2.43 5.67 19.97
N GLN A 5 -1.47 5.88 20.86
CA GLN A 5 -0.13 5.31 20.75
C GLN A 5 -0.25 3.83 21.08
N GLU A 6 0.21 2.95 20.18
CA GLU A 6 0.58 1.59 20.58
C GLU A 6 1.81 1.74 21.50
N VAL A 7 1.57 1.78 22.80
CA VAL A 7 2.60 1.71 23.84
C VAL A 7 2.93 0.24 24.05
N GLU A 8 4.06 -0.22 23.49
CA GLU A 8 4.76 -1.42 23.99
C GLU A 8 5.39 -1.03 25.34
N MET A 9 4.84 -1.52 26.46
CA MET A 9 5.53 -1.46 27.76
C MET A 9 6.57 -2.57 27.85
N SER A 10 7.85 -2.18 27.79
CA SER A 10 8.98 -3.00 28.23
C SER A 10 9.05 -2.97 29.76
N SER A 11 8.92 -4.13 30.41
CA SER A 11 9.17 -4.25 31.85
C SER A 11 10.65 -4.01 32.16
N LYS A 12 10.96 -2.91 32.86
CA LYS A 12 12.24 -2.70 33.53
C LYS A 12 12.22 -3.43 34.88
N GLY A 13 13.12 -4.39 35.06
CA GLY A 13 13.57 -4.81 36.39
C GLY A 13 14.78 -3.98 36.80
N GLN A 14 14.72 -3.35 37.97
CA GLN A 14 15.83 -2.69 38.63
C GLN A 14 16.87 -3.72 39.09
N SER A 15 18.16 -3.38 38.98
CA SER A 15 19.19 -3.89 39.87
C SER A 15 20.16 -2.75 40.16
N GLU A 16 20.30 -2.46 41.44
CA GLU A 16 21.13 -1.40 42.03
C GLU A 16 22.63 -1.67 41.88
N ASP A 17 23.39 -0.58 41.85
CA ASP A 17 24.85 -0.53 41.87
C ASP A 17 25.44 -1.07 43.19
N GLU A 18 26.50 -1.88 43.11
CA GLU A 18 27.59 -1.84 44.08
C GLU A 18 28.97 -1.99 43.41
N LYS A 19 29.88 -1.10 43.81
CA LYS A 19 31.27 -0.95 43.35
C LYS A 19 32.24 -1.92 44.06
N ARG A 20 33.15 -2.54 43.31
CA ARG A 20 34.60 -2.70 43.61
C ARG A 20 35.24 -3.43 42.41
N GLY A 21 36.28 -2.93 41.76
CA GLY A 21 37.63 -2.75 42.30
C GLY A 21 38.54 -3.79 41.65
N SER A 22 39.45 -3.34 40.80
CA SER A 22 40.43 -4.12 40.02
C SER A 22 41.27 -5.07 40.86
N ASN A 23 41.69 -6.22 40.29
CA ASN A 23 43.10 -6.61 40.19
C ASN A 23 43.30 -7.85 39.31
N VAL A 24 44.36 -7.77 38.51
CA VAL A 24 44.91 -8.81 37.62
C VAL A 24 45.76 -9.78 38.45
N ALA A 25 45.62 -11.08 38.20
CA ALA A 25 46.67 -12.06 38.44
C ALA A 25 46.47 -13.27 37.50
N GLU A 26 47.46 -13.51 36.65
CA GLU A 26 47.61 -14.73 35.87
C GLU A 26 48.05 -15.88 36.79
N THR A 27 47.43 -17.06 36.65
CA THR A 27 48.14 -18.33 36.82
C THR A 27 47.38 -19.46 36.13
N SER A 28 48.13 -20.22 35.34
CA SER A 28 47.75 -21.41 34.60
C SER A 28 47.50 -22.61 35.52
N ASP A 29 46.41 -23.37 35.30
CA ASP A 29 46.51 -24.84 35.29
C ASP A 29 45.32 -25.56 34.64
N HIS A 30 45.61 -26.77 34.19
CA HIS A 30 44.88 -27.68 33.32
C HIS A 30 43.58 -28.31 33.88
N ARG A 31 42.68 -28.67 32.94
CA ARG A 31 41.72 -29.83 32.94
C ARG A 31 40.43 -29.73 33.78
N LYS A 32 39.30 -29.48 33.11
CA LYS A 32 38.30 -30.50 32.68
C LYS A 32 37.05 -29.79 32.16
N ALA A 33 36.67 -30.12 30.92
CA ALA A 33 35.38 -29.77 30.35
C ALA A 33 34.28 -30.49 31.13
N ASN A 34 33.28 -29.73 31.60
CA ASN A 34 31.97 -30.27 31.95
C ASN A 34 30.94 -29.46 31.16
N GLU A 35 30.33 -30.13 30.17
CA GLU A 35 29.19 -29.63 29.41
C GLU A 35 27.96 -29.63 30.31
N ASP A 36 27.55 -28.47 30.80
CA ASP A 36 26.22 -28.30 31.38
C ASP A 36 25.18 -28.21 30.25
N LYS A 37 24.62 -29.38 29.92
CA LYS A 37 23.38 -29.54 29.16
C LYS A 37 22.22 -28.95 29.96
N MET A 38 21.92 -27.68 29.77
CA MET A 38 20.60 -27.14 30.14
C MET A 38 19.59 -27.58 29.07
N GLY A 39 18.97 -28.74 29.30
CA GLY A 39 17.94 -29.31 28.44
C GLY A 39 16.71 -28.40 28.35
N ILE A 40 16.38 -27.95 27.15
CA ILE A 40 15.08 -27.35 26.84
C ILE A 40 14.02 -28.46 26.96
N ILE A 41 13.36 -28.50 28.11
CA ILE A 41 12.19 -29.34 28.35
C ILE A 41 11.09 -28.92 27.37
N GLY A 42 10.59 -29.87 26.57
CA GLY A 42 9.28 -29.78 25.94
C GLY A 42 9.21 -29.56 24.43
N PHE A 43 10.23 -29.88 23.64
CA PHE A 43 10.04 -30.01 22.18
C PHE A 43 9.44 -31.38 21.84
N ARG A 44 8.11 -31.47 21.76
CA ARG A 44 7.43 -32.58 21.08
C ARG A 44 7.15 -32.13 19.63
N PRO A 45 7.82 -32.71 18.61
CA PRO A 45 7.41 -32.49 17.24
C PRO A 45 5.94 -32.93 17.09
N ALA A 46 5.16 -32.20 16.30
CA ALA A 46 3.80 -32.59 15.99
C ALA A 46 3.82 -34.02 15.41
N THR A 47 2.95 -34.90 15.91
CA THR A 47 2.86 -36.29 15.43
C THR A 47 2.54 -36.29 13.94
N LEU A 48 3.28 -37.08 13.17
CA LEU A 48 3.13 -37.22 11.72
C LEU A 48 1.71 -37.66 11.30
N GLU A 49 0.92 -38.19 12.24
CA GLU A 49 -0.50 -38.52 12.07
C GLU A 49 -1.37 -37.32 11.64
N ILE A 50 -0.98 -36.08 11.96
CA ILE A 50 -1.71 -34.89 11.52
C ILE A 50 -1.65 -34.74 9.99
N LEU A 51 -0.57 -35.17 9.33
CA LEU A 51 -0.51 -35.16 7.85
C LEU A 51 -1.54 -36.11 7.22
N ASN A 52 -1.93 -37.19 7.89
CA ASN A 52 -2.92 -38.13 7.37
C ASN A 52 -4.33 -37.53 7.30
N HIS A 53 -4.60 -36.47 8.07
CA HIS A 53 -5.86 -35.73 8.06
C HIS A 53 -5.82 -34.46 7.19
N VAL A 54 -4.65 -34.11 6.61
CA VAL A 54 -4.49 -32.97 5.71
C VAL A 54 -4.53 -33.45 4.27
N LYS A 55 -5.68 -33.29 3.62
CA LYS A 55 -5.83 -33.58 2.19
C LYS A 55 -5.24 -32.43 1.37
N ILE A 56 -4.00 -32.59 0.93
CA ILE A 56 -3.35 -31.63 0.01
C ILE A 56 -3.93 -31.88 -1.39
N ASN A 57 -4.93 -31.10 -1.80
CA ASN A 57 -5.39 -31.09 -3.19
C ASN A 57 -4.33 -30.39 -4.05
N VAL A 58 -3.35 -31.14 -4.54
CA VAL A 58 -2.50 -30.69 -5.64
C VAL A 58 -3.31 -30.89 -6.92
N THR A 59 -3.87 -29.81 -7.48
CA THR A 59 -4.46 -29.85 -8.82
C THR A 59 -3.33 -30.15 -9.82
N ALA A 60 -3.39 -31.35 -10.41
CA ALA A 60 -2.41 -31.80 -11.40
C ALA A 60 -2.65 -31.05 -12.72
N GLU A 61 -1.93 -29.95 -12.93
CA GLU A 61 -2.16 -29.07 -14.09
C GLU A 61 -1.52 -29.56 -15.40
N THR A 62 -0.76 -30.68 -15.42
CA THR A 62 -0.17 -31.18 -16.69
C THR A 62 0.09 -32.70 -16.72
N PRO A 63 0.05 -33.34 -17.91
CA PRO A 63 0.33 -34.79 -18.08
C PRO A 63 1.74 -35.20 -17.62
N VAL A 64 2.68 -34.26 -17.57
CA VAL A 64 4.04 -34.47 -17.03
C VAL A 64 4.02 -34.76 -15.53
N SER A 65 3.06 -34.19 -14.78
CA SER A 65 2.94 -34.41 -13.33
C SER A 65 2.38 -35.78 -12.97
N THR A 66 1.52 -36.36 -13.82
CA THR A 66 1.04 -37.75 -13.69
C THR A 66 2.15 -38.75 -13.98
N LEU A 67 2.97 -38.50 -15.00
CA LEU A 67 4.14 -39.32 -15.33
C LEU A 67 5.22 -39.25 -14.23
N LYS A 68 5.43 -38.07 -13.64
CA LYS A 68 6.34 -37.89 -12.50
C LYS A 68 5.83 -38.61 -11.24
N GLY A 69 4.51 -38.67 -11.02
CA GLY A 69 3.89 -39.42 -9.92
C GLY A 69 4.07 -40.94 -10.06
N ILE A 70 3.97 -41.47 -11.29
CA ILE A 70 4.19 -42.90 -11.56
C ILE A 70 5.67 -43.28 -11.43
N LEU A 71 6.59 -42.39 -11.83
CA LEU A 71 8.03 -42.64 -11.77
C LEU A 71 8.62 -42.48 -10.36
N MET A 72 7.94 -41.79 -9.44
CA MET A 72 8.35 -41.62 -8.04
C MET A 72 8.06 -42.84 -7.12
N CYS A 73 7.40 -43.89 -7.61
CA CYS A 73 7.13 -45.11 -6.83
C CYS A 73 8.33 -46.07 -6.72
N SER A 74 9.48 -45.75 -7.30
CA SER A 74 10.69 -46.55 -7.16
C SER A 74 11.68 -45.87 -6.22
N ASN A 75 12.07 -46.57 -5.15
CA ASN A 75 13.01 -46.14 -4.12
C ASN A 75 14.22 -45.40 -4.70
N PHE A 76 14.22 -44.07 -4.66
CA PHE A 76 15.40 -43.26 -4.84
C PHE A 76 15.80 -42.72 -3.47
N ASP A 77 16.99 -43.07 -3.02
CA ASP A 77 17.73 -42.27 -2.05
C ASP A 77 17.62 -40.81 -2.49
N LEU A 78 16.96 -39.99 -1.68
CA LEU A 78 16.58 -38.61 -1.98
C LEU A 78 17.81 -37.70 -2.10
N LEU A 79 18.51 -37.80 -3.23
CA LEU A 79 19.53 -36.84 -3.65
C LEU A 79 18.83 -35.62 -4.24
N PHE A 80 18.25 -34.80 -3.35
CA PHE A 80 17.72 -33.51 -3.77
C PHE A 80 18.85 -32.64 -4.32
N SER A 81 18.60 -31.99 -5.47
CA SER A 81 19.55 -31.00 -5.97
C SER A 81 19.66 -29.84 -4.97
N LYS A 82 20.87 -29.28 -4.80
CA LYS A 82 21.11 -28.10 -3.97
C LYS A 82 20.19 -26.92 -4.35
N GLU A 83 19.82 -26.84 -5.63
CA GLU A 83 18.89 -25.82 -6.12
C GLU A 83 17.44 -26.08 -5.70
N GLU A 84 17.00 -27.33 -5.70
CA GLU A 84 15.67 -27.73 -5.23
C GLU A 84 15.52 -27.50 -3.72
N LEU A 85 16.54 -27.86 -2.93
CA LEU A 85 16.59 -27.57 -1.50
C LEU A 85 16.53 -26.07 -1.22
N ARG A 86 17.31 -25.26 -1.96
CA ARG A 86 17.28 -23.80 -1.84
C ARG A 86 15.90 -23.23 -2.18
N LYS A 87 15.23 -23.77 -3.20
CA LYS A 87 13.88 -23.35 -3.59
C LYS A 87 12.85 -23.74 -2.52
N ALA A 88 12.92 -24.96 -2.00
CA ALA A 88 12.05 -25.42 -0.91
C ALA A 88 12.24 -24.58 0.37
N GLU A 89 13.49 -24.26 0.73
CA GLU A 89 13.81 -23.39 1.86
C GLU A 89 13.20 -21.98 1.67
N GLN A 90 13.30 -21.40 0.47
CA GLN A 90 12.70 -20.11 0.16
C GLN A 90 11.16 -20.13 0.27
N LEU A 91 10.52 -21.17 -0.26
CA LEU A 91 9.07 -21.34 -0.17
C LEU A 91 8.60 -21.52 1.28
N MET A 92 9.29 -22.35 2.06
CA MET A 92 9.01 -22.48 3.49
C MET A 92 9.17 -21.14 4.21
N LYS A 93 10.26 -20.41 3.95
CA LYS A 93 10.49 -19.10 4.55
C LYS A 93 9.35 -18.12 4.24
N GLN A 94 8.87 -18.11 3.01
CA GLN A 94 7.72 -17.29 2.61
C GLN A 94 6.44 -17.74 3.33
N ALA A 95 6.17 -19.05 3.38
CA ALA A 95 5.00 -19.60 4.07
C ALA A 95 4.99 -19.22 5.57
N PHE A 96 6.13 -19.30 6.25
CA PHE A 96 6.26 -18.86 7.65
C PHE A 96 5.97 -17.37 7.83
N ILE A 97 6.45 -16.52 6.91
CA ILE A 97 6.19 -15.07 6.95
C ILE A 97 4.69 -14.79 6.76
N GLU A 98 4.05 -15.39 5.77
CA GLU A 98 2.63 -15.21 5.50
C GLU A 98 1.76 -15.76 6.64
N PHE A 99 2.12 -16.93 7.18
CA PHE A 99 1.42 -17.52 8.33
C PHE A 99 1.52 -16.64 9.57
N TYR A 100 2.72 -16.15 9.89
CA TYR A 100 2.94 -15.19 10.98
C TYR A 100 2.11 -13.91 10.82
N GLN A 101 2.05 -13.37 9.60
CA GLN A 101 1.23 -12.19 9.31
C GLN A 101 -0.26 -12.45 9.53
N LYS A 102 -0.78 -13.60 9.07
CA LYS A 102 -2.19 -13.99 9.31
C LYS A 102 -2.51 -14.15 10.80
N LEU A 103 -1.62 -14.75 11.58
CA LEU A 103 -1.81 -14.86 13.03
C LEU A 103 -1.85 -13.48 13.72
N ARG A 104 -1.00 -12.54 13.28
CA ARG A 104 -1.05 -11.15 13.79
C ARG A 104 -2.36 -10.45 13.43
N LEU A 105 -2.85 -10.64 12.21
CA LEU A 105 -4.15 -10.10 11.79
C LEU A 105 -5.28 -10.70 12.64
N LEU A 106 -5.25 -12.00 12.91
CA LEU A 106 -6.24 -12.66 13.76
C LEU A 106 -6.20 -12.13 15.20
N LYS A 107 -5.00 -11.96 15.77
CA LYS A 107 -4.83 -11.33 17.09
C LYS A 107 -5.40 -9.91 17.12
N GLY A 108 -5.14 -9.12 16.07
CA GLY A 108 -5.70 -7.78 15.92
C GLY A 108 -7.22 -7.78 15.78
N TYR A 109 -7.78 -8.74 15.06
CA TYR A 109 -9.23 -8.94 14.94
C TYR A 109 -9.87 -9.20 16.30
N CYS A 110 -9.33 -10.14 17.10
CA CYS A 110 -9.87 -10.43 18.43
C CYS A 110 -9.88 -9.17 19.30
N PHE A 111 -8.74 -8.47 19.36
CA PHE A 111 -8.60 -7.24 20.15
C PHE A 111 -9.57 -6.14 19.71
N LEU A 112 -9.69 -5.88 18.40
CA LEU A 112 -10.58 -4.83 17.88
C LEU A 112 -12.06 -5.13 18.16
N ASN A 113 -12.46 -6.40 18.05
CA ASN A 113 -13.84 -6.79 18.31
C ASN A 113 -14.17 -6.73 19.81
N GLN A 114 -13.29 -7.22 20.69
CA GLN A 114 -13.45 -7.03 22.14
C GLN A 114 -13.58 -5.54 22.52
N LEU A 115 -12.75 -4.69 21.93
CA LEU A 115 -12.83 -3.24 22.12
C LEU A 115 -14.14 -2.66 21.58
N ALA A 116 -14.64 -3.15 20.45
CA ALA A 116 -15.91 -2.74 19.87
C ALA A 116 -17.08 -3.10 20.79
N PHE A 117 -17.12 -4.33 21.32
CA PHE A 117 -18.10 -4.76 22.32
C PHE A 117 -18.06 -3.88 23.56
N SER A 118 -16.88 -3.60 24.10
CA SER A 118 -16.72 -2.66 25.23
C SER A 118 -17.30 -1.27 24.94
N LYS A 119 -17.02 -0.72 23.75
CA LYS A 119 -17.49 0.61 23.35
C LYS A 119 -19.00 0.66 23.10
N ILE A 120 -19.57 -0.32 22.40
CA ILE A 120 -20.99 -0.34 22.10
C ILE A 120 -21.81 -0.55 23.37
N MET A 121 -21.35 -1.41 24.29
CA MET A 121 -22.02 -1.62 25.57
C MET A 121 -21.95 -0.38 26.46
N LYS A 122 -20.82 0.33 26.51
CA LYS A 122 -20.74 1.63 27.20
C LYS A 122 -21.71 2.65 26.62
N LYS A 123 -21.85 2.69 25.28
CA LYS A 123 -22.81 3.58 24.61
C LYS A 123 -24.26 3.17 24.93
N TYR A 124 -24.56 1.88 24.95
CA TYR A 124 -25.86 1.33 25.33
C TYR A 124 -26.25 1.73 26.74
N ASP A 125 -25.38 1.49 27.72
CA ASP A 125 -25.63 1.84 29.13
C ASP A 125 -25.85 3.35 29.29
N LYS A 126 -25.08 4.19 28.57
CA LYS A 126 -25.23 5.65 28.59
C LYS A 126 -26.58 6.11 28.02
N ILE A 127 -27.05 5.51 26.94
CA ILE A 127 -28.31 5.91 26.26
C ILE A 127 -29.53 5.38 27.01
N THR A 128 -29.47 4.12 27.45
CA THR A 128 -30.62 3.44 28.07
C THR A 128 -30.68 3.61 29.58
N SER A 129 -29.60 4.10 30.20
CA SER A 129 -29.43 4.17 31.66
C SER A 129 -29.63 2.81 32.36
N ARG A 130 -29.39 1.70 31.64
CA ARG A 130 -29.41 0.33 32.15
C ARG A 130 -27.97 -0.16 32.30
N ASN A 131 -27.60 -0.68 33.47
CA ASN A 131 -26.26 -1.22 33.74
C ASN A 131 -26.12 -2.67 33.21
N ALA A 132 -26.29 -2.85 31.90
CA ALA A 132 -26.24 -4.18 31.27
C ALA A 132 -24.82 -4.55 30.80
N SER A 133 -23.92 -3.57 30.60
CA SER A 133 -22.57 -3.81 30.07
C SER A 133 -21.79 -4.90 30.80
N LYS A 134 -21.88 -4.97 32.13
CA LYS A 134 -21.12 -5.93 32.94
C LYS A 134 -21.41 -7.38 32.54
N ALA A 135 -22.68 -7.76 32.43
CA ALA A 135 -23.07 -9.13 32.09
C ALA A 135 -22.68 -9.52 30.65
N TYR A 136 -22.83 -8.59 29.70
CA TYR A 136 -22.47 -8.85 28.30
C TYR A 136 -20.95 -8.88 28.08
N ILE A 137 -20.17 -8.04 28.77
CA ILE A 137 -18.71 -8.10 28.67
C ILE A 137 -18.17 -9.38 29.31
N GLU A 138 -18.72 -9.81 30.45
CA GLU A 138 -18.37 -11.10 31.05
C GLU A 138 -18.67 -12.28 30.11
N MET A 139 -19.79 -12.24 29.38
CA MET A 139 -20.10 -13.23 28.33
C MET A 139 -19.07 -13.21 27.19
N VAL A 140 -18.63 -12.03 26.75
CA VAL A 140 -17.62 -11.88 25.69
C VAL A 140 -16.25 -12.39 26.19
N ASP A 141 -15.86 -12.08 27.42
CA ASP A 141 -14.60 -12.52 28.02
C ASP A 141 -14.55 -14.04 28.17
N ASN A 142 -15.68 -14.67 28.51
CA ASN A 142 -15.83 -16.13 28.60
C ASN A 142 -15.95 -16.82 27.23
N SER A 143 -16.16 -16.08 26.15
CA SER A 143 -16.24 -16.65 24.80
C SER A 143 -14.85 -17.03 24.27
N TYR A 144 -14.80 -17.83 23.19
CA TYR A 144 -13.55 -18.10 22.47
C TYR A 144 -12.84 -16.84 21.98
N LEU A 145 -13.56 -15.73 21.75
CA LEU A 145 -12.94 -14.46 21.36
C LEU A 145 -12.15 -13.84 22.52
N GLY A 146 -12.68 -13.96 23.75
CA GLY A 146 -12.15 -13.39 24.99
C GLY A 146 -11.02 -14.19 25.62
N SER A 147 -11.21 -15.50 25.70
CA SER A 147 -10.42 -16.42 26.52
C SER A 147 -9.25 -17.12 25.79
N THR A 148 -9.16 -17.00 24.46
CA THR A 148 -8.22 -17.81 23.68
C THR A 148 -6.80 -17.21 23.65
N ASP A 149 -5.90 -17.79 24.44
CA ASP A 149 -4.45 -17.52 24.38
C ASP A 149 -3.72 -18.33 23.29
N GLU A 150 -4.41 -19.25 22.62
CA GLU A 150 -3.83 -20.14 21.62
C GLU A 150 -3.15 -19.39 20.48
N VAL A 151 -3.75 -18.28 20.01
CA VAL A 151 -3.17 -17.46 18.94
C VAL A 151 -1.84 -16.86 19.39
N THR A 152 -1.75 -16.38 20.63
CA THR A 152 -0.49 -15.83 21.18
C THR A 152 0.56 -16.93 21.31
N ARG A 153 0.20 -18.10 21.83
CA ARG A 153 1.12 -19.25 21.94
C ARG A 153 1.60 -19.73 20.56
N LEU A 154 0.73 -19.72 19.55
CA LEU A 154 1.07 -20.12 18.20
C LEU A 154 2.03 -19.11 17.54
N ILE A 155 1.82 -17.82 17.76
CA ILE A 155 2.75 -16.76 17.34
C ILE A 155 4.15 -17.02 17.92
N GLU A 156 4.25 -17.27 19.23
CA GLU A 156 5.54 -17.55 19.90
C GLU A 156 6.24 -18.79 19.33
N ARG A 157 5.48 -19.86 19.07
CA ARG A 157 6.01 -21.09 18.45
C ARG A 157 6.55 -20.85 17.04
N VAL A 158 5.83 -20.08 16.23
CA VAL A 158 6.27 -19.70 14.87
C VAL A 158 7.54 -18.88 14.92
N GLU A 159 7.62 -17.91 15.85
CA GLU A 159 8.82 -17.11 16.03
C GLU A 159 10.04 -17.96 16.42
N ALA A 160 9.88 -18.83 17.44
CA ALA A 160 10.95 -19.70 17.91
C ALA A 160 11.45 -20.65 16.81
N ALA A 161 10.53 -21.29 16.08
CA ALA A 161 10.87 -22.17 14.97
C ALA A 161 11.61 -21.42 13.86
N PHE A 162 11.12 -20.23 13.47
CA PHE A 162 11.73 -19.46 12.40
C PHE A 162 13.15 -18.99 12.74
N ILE A 163 13.37 -18.53 13.97
CA ILE A 163 14.68 -18.04 14.42
C ILE A 163 15.68 -19.17 14.47
N LYS A 164 15.26 -20.33 14.97
CA LYS A 164 16.09 -21.53 15.04
C LYS A 164 16.52 -22.01 13.66
N HIS A 165 15.57 -22.16 12.73
CA HIS A 165 15.81 -22.82 11.45
C HIS A 165 16.28 -21.89 10.32
N PHE A 166 15.89 -20.61 10.31
CA PHE A 166 16.19 -19.69 9.19
C PHE A 166 17.11 -18.52 9.58
N SER A 167 17.38 -18.30 10.87
CA SER A 167 18.17 -17.17 11.36
C SER A 167 19.40 -17.58 12.18
N ASN A 168 19.73 -18.87 12.21
CA ASN A 168 20.85 -19.42 12.99
C ASN A 168 20.85 -18.96 14.45
N GLY A 169 19.66 -18.90 15.08
CA GLY A 169 19.50 -18.44 16.47
C GLY A 169 19.53 -16.92 16.66
N ASN A 170 19.78 -16.11 15.63
CA ASN A 170 19.79 -14.66 15.76
C ASN A 170 18.35 -14.09 15.81
N ARG A 171 17.85 -13.80 17.03
CA ARG A 171 16.52 -13.22 17.29
C ARG A 171 16.27 -11.93 16.52
N ARG A 172 17.25 -11.01 16.45
CA ARG A 172 17.10 -9.72 15.76
C ARG A 172 16.90 -9.92 14.25
N LYS A 173 17.70 -10.78 13.64
CA LYS A 173 17.59 -11.11 12.19
C LYS A 173 16.28 -11.82 11.87
N GLY A 174 15.87 -12.77 12.70
CA GLY A 174 14.62 -13.52 12.52
C GLY A 174 13.39 -12.63 12.67
N MET A 175 13.32 -11.82 13.73
CA MET A 175 12.19 -10.91 13.92
C MET A 175 12.11 -9.80 12.87
N ASN A 176 13.27 -9.29 12.43
CA ASN A 176 13.32 -8.35 11.32
C ASN A 176 12.85 -8.98 9.99
N THR A 177 12.84 -10.30 9.86
CA THR A 177 12.36 -10.98 8.66
C THR A 177 10.88 -11.35 8.76
N LEU A 178 10.41 -11.79 9.93
CA LEU A 178 9.00 -12.14 10.17
C LEU A 178 8.08 -10.92 10.23
N ARG A 179 8.53 -9.81 10.84
CA ARG A 179 7.68 -8.62 10.98
C ARG A 179 7.48 -7.97 9.61
N PRO A 180 6.22 -7.70 9.19
CA PRO A 180 5.95 -6.91 8.00
C PRO A 180 6.64 -5.57 8.15
N LYS A 181 7.49 -5.24 7.18
CA LYS A 181 8.16 -3.94 7.12
C LYS A 181 7.24 -2.96 6.42
N ALA A 182 7.04 -1.79 7.02
CA ALA A 182 6.53 -0.66 6.26
C ALA A 182 7.42 -0.46 5.03
N LYS A 183 6.80 -0.23 3.86
CA LYS A 183 7.52 0.08 2.61
C LYS A 183 8.49 1.22 2.92
N ARG A 184 9.79 0.93 2.95
CA ARG A 184 10.81 1.96 3.18
C ARG A 184 10.78 2.87 1.97
N GLU A 185 10.47 4.13 2.18
CA GLU A 185 10.47 5.10 1.10
C GLU A 185 11.89 5.22 0.53
N SER A 186 12.00 5.14 -0.79
CA SER A 186 13.29 5.18 -1.47
C SER A 186 13.85 6.59 -1.42
N HIS A 187 15.06 6.73 -0.88
CA HIS A 187 15.79 8.01 -0.87
C HIS A 187 15.98 8.59 -2.27
N ARG A 188 16.09 7.72 -3.29
CA ARG A 188 16.19 8.14 -4.70
C ARG A 188 14.96 8.91 -5.15
N ILE A 189 13.76 8.47 -4.75
CA ILE A 189 12.51 9.13 -5.11
C ILE A 189 12.47 10.54 -4.51
N THR A 190 12.85 10.68 -3.24
CA THR A 190 12.91 12.00 -2.58
C THR A 190 13.92 12.93 -3.25
N TYR A 191 15.09 12.43 -3.61
CA TYR A 191 16.11 13.19 -4.32
C TYR A 191 15.61 13.69 -5.69
N PHE A 192 15.12 12.78 -6.54
CA PHE A 192 14.63 13.16 -7.87
C PHE A 192 13.39 14.06 -7.79
N LEU A 193 12.53 13.85 -6.79
CA LEU A 193 11.38 14.73 -6.56
C LEU A 193 11.83 16.16 -6.23
N GLY A 194 12.81 16.32 -5.34
CA GLY A 194 13.38 17.63 -5.02
C GLY A 194 14.05 18.28 -6.23
N PHE A 195 14.82 17.50 -6.99
CA PHE A 195 15.49 17.97 -8.20
C PHE A 195 14.50 18.43 -9.28
N LEU A 196 13.54 17.56 -9.67
CA LEU A 196 12.57 17.88 -10.72
C LEU A 196 11.60 18.99 -10.32
N SER A 197 11.18 19.03 -9.05
CA SER A 197 10.31 20.13 -8.57
C SER A 197 11.07 21.46 -8.52
N GLY A 198 12.33 21.46 -8.09
CA GLY A 198 13.20 22.64 -8.14
C GLY A 198 13.42 23.15 -9.56
N CYS A 199 13.72 22.27 -10.52
CA CYS A 199 13.83 22.63 -11.94
C CYS A 199 12.51 23.17 -12.49
N SER A 200 11.37 22.56 -12.14
CA SER A 200 10.05 23.04 -12.58
C SER A 200 9.78 24.46 -12.08
N ILE A 201 10.09 24.76 -10.80
CA ILE A 201 9.94 26.11 -10.24
C ILE A 201 10.84 27.11 -10.98
N ALA A 202 12.09 26.74 -11.27
CA ALA A 202 12.99 27.59 -12.05
C ALA A 202 12.46 27.89 -13.46
N LEU A 203 11.88 26.90 -14.14
CA LEU A 203 11.24 27.10 -15.45
C LEU A 203 9.98 27.97 -15.37
N VAL A 204 9.18 27.86 -14.30
CA VAL A 204 8.05 28.79 -14.06
C VAL A 204 8.56 30.22 -13.93
N VAL A 205 9.63 30.45 -13.16
CA VAL A 205 10.24 31.79 -13.03
C VAL A 205 10.75 32.28 -14.38
N ALA A 206 11.45 31.43 -15.14
CA ALA A 206 11.93 31.77 -16.48
C ALA A 206 10.77 32.13 -17.43
N LEU A 207 9.66 31.39 -17.38
CA LEU A 207 8.47 31.67 -18.17
C LEU A 207 7.85 33.02 -17.80
N VAL A 208 7.73 33.32 -16.50
CA VAL A 208 7.22 34.61 -16.02
C VAL A 208 8.13 35.75 -16.48
N VAL A 209 9.45 35.61 -16.34
CA VAL A 209 10.42 36.62 -16.80
C VAL A 209 10.32 36.82 -18.31
N LEU A 210 10.22 35.75 -19.11
CA LEU A 210 10.10 35.83 -20.56
C LEU A 210 8.83 36.56 -21.00
N ILE A 211 7.68 36.23 -20.37
CA ILE A 211 6.39 36.88 -20.65
C ILE A 211 6.46 38.39 -20.38
N HIS A 212 7.07 38.79 -19.27
CA HIS A 212 7.21 40.21 -18.90
C HIS A 212 8.23 40.95 -19.75
N ALA A 213 9.43 40.38 -19.93
CA ALA A 213 10.52 41.01 -20.67
C ALA A 213 10.16 41.26 -22.14
N ARG A 214 9.40 40.34 -22.75
CA ARG A 214 9.01 40.44 -24.17
C ARG A 214 7.60 40.99 -24.38
N ASN A 215 6.90 41.42 -23.31
CA ASN A 215 5.56 41.98 -23.35
C ASN A 215 4.57 41.17 -24.22
N ILE A 216 4.64 39.84 -24.12
CA ILE A 216 3.94 38.87 -25.00
C ILE A 216 2.43 39.07 -24.95
N LEU A 217 1.91 39.52 -23.81
CA LEU A 217 0.49 39.78 -23.61
C LEU A 217 -0.06 40.94 -24.45
N ASN A 218 0.80 41.75 -25.07
CA ASN A 218 0.42 42.92 -25.86
C ASN A 218 0.85 42.82 -27.35
N SER A 219 1.39 41.69 -27.81
CA SER A 219 1.84 41.51 -29.19
C SER A 219 0.71 41.11 -30.16
N GLU A 220 0.88 41.39 -31.47
CA GLU A 220 -0.11 41.08 -32.51
C GLU A 220 -0.35 39.57 -32.69
N GLY A 221 0.65 38.72 -32.44
CA GLY A 221 0.55 37.25 -32.54
C GLY A 221 -0.14 36.55 -31.35
N ARG A 222 -0.59 37.31 -30.34
CA ARG A 222 -1.20 36.78 -29.12
C ARG A 222 -2.44 35.94 -29.38
N SER A 223 -3.33 36.39 -30.26
CA SER A 223 -4.62 35.72 -30.52
C SER A 223 -4.39 34.31 -31.05
N GLN A 224 -3.55 34.17 -32.07
CA GLN A 224 -3.26 32.88 -32.67
C GLN A 224 -2.63 31.91 -31.67
N TYR A 225 -1.67 32.37 -30.85
CA TYR A 225 -1.05 31.55 -29.81
C TYR A 225 -2.00 31.16 -28.67
N MET A 226 -2.86 32.08 -28.23
CA MET A 226 -3.86 31.82 -27.17
C MET A 226 -4.97 30.88 -27.62
N ASP A 227 -5.33 30.88 -28.90
CA ASP A 227 -6.41 30.05 -29.42
C ASP A 227 -5.95 28.63 -29.80
N THR A 228 -4.68 28.46 -30.17
CA THR A 228 -4.17 27.17 -30.68
C THR A 228 -3.22 26.45 -29.72
N ILE A 229 -2.16 27.11 -29.26
CA ILE A 229 -1.08 26.47 -28.50
C ILE A 229 -1.37 26.46 -26.99
N PHE A 230 -1.92 27.56 -26.46
CA PHE A 230 -2.22 27.68 -25.04
C PHE A 230 -3.19 26.61 -24.51
N PRO A 231 -4.30 26.25 -25.20
CA PRO A 231 -5.21 25.21 -24.72
C PRO A 231 -4.54 23.83 -24.66
N LEU A 232 -3.65 23.53 -25.62
CA LEU A 232 -2.90 22.26 -25.66
C LEU A 232 -1.97 22.12 -24.46
N TYR A 233 -1.22 23.18 -24.12
CA TYR A 233 -0.37 23.17 -22.92
C TYR A 233 -1.16 23.29 -21.62
N SER A 234 -2.31 23.97 -21.63
CA SER A 234 -3.22 24.09 -20.49
C SER A 234 -3.77 22.73 -20.06
N LEU A 235 -4.06 21.83 -21.00
CA LEU A 235 -4.43 20.43 -20.71
C LEU A 235 -3.40 19.74 -19.80
N PHE A 236 -2.10 19.87 -20.11
CA PHE A 236 -1.05 19.29 -19.27
C PHE A 236 -0.96 20.00 -17.91
N GLY A 237 -1.19 21.31 -17.88
CA GLY A 237 -1.33 22.08 -16.64
C GLY A 237 -2.43 21.51 -15.73
N PHE A 238 -3.60 21.21 -16.28
CA PHE A 238 -4.70 20.56 -15.55
C PHE A 238 -4.35 19.15 -15.08
N ILE A 239 -3.68 18.34 -15.90
CA ILE A 239 -3.21 17.00 -15.51
C ILE A 239 -2.21 17.09 -14.36
N VAL A 240 -1.24 18.01 -14.43
CA VAL A 240 -0.26 18.27 -13.37
C VAL A 240 -0.99 18.72 -12.10
N LEU A 241 -1.92 19.67 -12.20
CA LEU A 241 -2.71 20.14 -11.06
C LEU A 241 -3.51 18.99 -10.41
N HIS A 242 -4.14 18.14 -11.21
CA HIS A 242 -4.86 16.96 -10.73
C HIS A 242 -3.94 16.02 -9.94
N MET A 243 -2.75 15.74 -10.47
CA MET A 243 -1.77 14.87 -9.82
C MET A 243 -1.26 15.48 -8.50
N LEU A 244 -1.07 16.80 -8.44
CA LEU A 244 -0.70 17.51 -7.20
C LEU A 244 -1.80 17.41 -6.13
N LEU A 245 -3.05 17.67 -6.50
CA LEU A 245 -4.20 17.57 -5.59
C LEU A 245 -4.42 16.13 -5.11
N TYR A 246 -4.32 15.16 -6.02
CA TYR A 246 -4.40 13.74 -5.68
C TYR A 246 -3.28 13.31 -4.72
N SER A 247 -2.06 13.80 -4.94
CA SER A 247 -0.96 13.59 -4.00
C SER A 247 -1.24 14.20 -2.62
N ALA A 248 -1.81 15.40 -2.57
CA ALA A 248 -2.19 16.04 -1.31
C ALA A 248 -3.23 15.19 -0.56
N ASN A 249 -4.22 14.64 -1.26
CA ASN A 249 -5.19 13.71 -0.68
C ASN A 249 -4.51 12.48 -0.05
N ILE A 250 -3.58 11.83 -0.78
CA ILE A 250 -2.81 10.69 -0.24
C ILE A 250 -1.98 11.10 0.99
N TYR A 251 -1.35 12.27 0.95
CA TYR A 251 -0.57 12.80 2.08
C TYR A 251 -1.45 12.97 3.33
N PHE A 252 -2.61 13.61 3.20
CA PHE A 252 -3.53 13.80 4.32
C PHE A 252 -4.12 12.49 4.82
N TRP A 253 -4.54 11.57 3.93
CA TRP A 253 -5.00 10.24 4.35
C TRP A 253 -3.93 9.50 5.13
N ARG A 254 -2.67 9.55 4.69
CA ARG A 254 -1.56 8.94 5.44
C ARG A 254 -1.31 9.64 6.77
N ARG A 255 -1.36 10.98 6.81
CA ARG A 255 -1.15 11.78 8.03
C ARG A 255 -2.21 11.49 9.11
N TYR A 256 -3.46 11.32 8.70
CA TYR A 256 -4.61 11.00 9.56
C TYR A 256 -4.87 9.49 9.70
N ARG A 257 -3.97 8.63 9.19
CA ARG A 257 -4.05 7.16 9.26
C ARG A 257 -5.34 6.57 8.66
N VAL A 258 -5.89 7.21 7.65
CA VAL A 258 -6.98 6.67 6.84
C VAL A 258 -6.41 5.57 5.94
N ASN A 259 -6.97 4.36 6.02
CA ASN A 259 -6.53 3.22 5.22
C ASN A 259 -7.06 3.32 3.77
N TYR A 260 -6.51 4.27 3.00
CA TYR A 260 -6.90 4.49 1.60
C TYR A 260 -6.61 3.27 0.71
N SER A 261 -5.56 2.50 1.03
CA SER A 261 -5.23 1.23 0.38
C SER A 261 -6.42 0.27 0.41
N PHE A 262 -7.02 0.13 1.60
CA PHE A 262 -8.25 -0.63 1.78
C PHE A 262 -9.43 0.03 1.07
N ILE A 263 -9.66 1.33 1.21
CA ILE A 263 -10.81 2.04 0.60
C ILE A 263 -10.84 1.79 -0.92
N PHE A 264 -9.73 2.07 -1.62
CA PHE A 264 -9.60 1.92 -3.07
C PHE A 264 -9.39 0.47 -3.53
N GLY A 265 -9.18 -0.49 -2.61
CA GLY A 265 -9.01 -1.90 -2.95
C GLY A 265 -7.65 -2.23 -3.57
N PHE A 266 -6.62 -1.46 -3.23
CA PHE A 266 -5.25 -1.77 -3.66
C PHE A 266 -4.74 -3.04 -2.96
N LYS A 267 -3.97 -3.86 -3.70
CA LYS A 267 -3.22 -4.95 -3.07
C LYS A 267 -2.13 -4.34 -2.18
N GLN A 268 -1.96 -4.89 -0.98
CA GLN A 268 -0.97 -4.40 -0.01
C GLN A 268 0.43 -4.36 -0.66
N GLY A 269 1.09 -3.20 -0.61
CA GLY A 269 2.41 -2.97 -1.22
C GLY A 269 2.40 -2.49 -2.68
N THR A 270 1.26 -2.54 -3.38
CA THR A 270 1.11 -1.93 -4.72
C THR A 270 0.57 -0.50 -4.69
N GLU A 271 0.33 0.02 -3.49
CA GLU A 271 -0.15 1.37 -3.28
C GLU A 271 0.87 2.43 -3.73
N LEU A 272 0.34 3.43 -4.42
CA LEU A 272 1.11 4.58 -4.85
C LEU A 272 1.32 5.51 -3.65
N SER A 273 2.58 5.87 -3.40
CA SER A 273 2.93 6.85 -2.37
C SER A 273 2.75 8.27 -2.89
N TYR A 274 2.40 9.21 -2.01
CA TYR A 274 2.27 10.62 -2.40
C TYR A 274 3.55 11.15 -3.08
N ARG A 275 4.74 10.75 -2.61
CA ARG A 275 6.03 11.12 -3.24
C ARG A 275 6.19 10.57 -4.65
N GLU A 276 5.65 9.39 -4.92
CA GLU A 276 5.70 8.76 -6.24
C GLU A 276 4.79 9.51 -7.22
N VAL A 277 3.61 9.94 -6.77
CA VAL A 277 2.71 10.81 -7.54
C VAL A 277 3.35 12.17 -7.80
N LEU A 278 3.92 12.81 -6.77
CA LEU A 278 4.60 14.10 -6.94
C LEU A 278 5.77 14.00 -7.91
N LEU A 279 6.55 12.91 -7.87
CA LEU A 279 7.67 12.72 -8.79
C LEU A 279 7.20 12.68 -10.24
N LEU A 280 6.14 11.92 -10.52
CA LEU A 280 5.53 11.86 -11.86
C LEU A 280 4.96 13.23 -12.27
N SER A 281 4.29 13.91 -11.34
CA SER A 281 3.73 15.24 -11.55
C SER A 281 4.82 16.28 -11.87
N SER A 282 5.93 16.29 -11.12
CA SER A 282 7.06 17.20 -11.36
C SER A 282 7.80 16.87 -12.65
N GLY A 283 7.93 15.59 -13.02
CA GLY A 283 8.49 15.19 -14.31
C GLY A 283 7.64 15.69 -15.49
N LEU A 284 6.31 15.51 -15.42
CA LEU A 284 5.40 16.02 -16.45
C LEU A 284 5.38 17.54 -16.49
N ALA A 285 5.40 18.21 -15.33
CA ALA A 285 5.47 19.67 -15.25
C ALA A 285 6.75 20.21 -15.91
N LEU A 286 7.90 19.59 -15.64
CA LEU A 286 9.17 19.96 -16.26
C LEU A 286 9.11 19.85 -17.78
N LEU A 287 8.65 18.72 -18.32
CA LEU A 287 8.54 18.50 -19.76
C LEU A 287 7.56 19.49 -20.41
N THR A 288 6.45 19.76 -19.74
CA THR A 288 5.43 20.72 -20.22
C THR A 288 6.01 22.13 -20.25
N LEU A 289 6.63 22.59 -19.15
CA LEU A 289 7.21 23.93 -19.05
C LEU A 289 8.39 24.13 -20.00
N ALA A 290 9.25 23.11 -20.14
CA ALA A 290 10.32 23.13 -21.13
C ALA A 290 9.76 23.24 -22.55
N GLY A 291 8.71 22.47 -22.85
CA GLY A 291 8.00 22.55 -24.13
C GLY A 291 7.41 23.94 -24.40
N VAL A 292 6.72 24.53 -23.42
CA VAL A 292 6.16 25.90 -23.53
C VAL A 292 7.26 26.93 -23.77
N LEU A 293 8.35 26.86 -23.01
CA LEU A 293 9.47 27.79 -23.15
C LEU A 293 10.16 27.66 -24.52
N SER A 294 10.43 26.43 -24.97
CA SER A 294 10.99 26.20 -26.30
C SER A 294 10.06 26.66 -27.42
N ASN A 295 8.74 26.48 -27.25
CA ASN A 295 7.74 26.96 -28.21
C ASN A 295 7.72 28.49 -28.27
N LEU A 296 7.70 29.17 -27.12
CA LEU A 296 7.76 30.63 -27.05
C LEU A 296 9.07 31.21 -27.60
N ASP A 297 10.19 30.54 -27.38
CA ASP A 297 11.49 31.00 -27.89
C ASP A 297 11.56 30.88 -29.42
N MET A 298 11.11 29.76 -29.98
CA MET A 298 11.12 29.52 -31.42
C MET A 298 10.08 30.33 -32.21
N GLU A 299 8.90 30.57 -31.66
CA GLU A 299 7.88 31.41 -32.31
C GLU A 299 8.39 32.87 -32.48
N MET A 300 9.39 33.27 -31.68
CA MET A 300 9.87 34.65 -31.62
C MET A 300 11.20 34.89 -32.37
N GLU A 301 11.96 33.85 -32.70
CA GLU A 301 13.27 33.99 -33.35
C GLU A 301 13.13 33.76 -34.87
N PRO A 302 13.31 34.80 -35.72
CA PRO A 302 13.06 34.71 -37.17
C PRO A 302 14.00 33.73 -37.89
N SER A 303 15.12 33.35 -37.27
CA SER A 303 16.03 32.32 -37.80
C SER A 303 15.53 30.89 -37.61
N THR A 304 14.52 30.67 -36.77
CA THR A 304 14.01 29.34 -36.39
C THR A 304 12.66 28.98 -37.03
N GLU A 305 12.15 29.79 -37.96
CA GLU A 305 10.88 29.53 -38.68
C GLU A 305 10.83 28.15 -39.35
N SER A 306 11.97 27.63 -39.82
CA SER A 306 12.06 26.31 -40.44
C SER A 306 11.70 25.16 -39.49
N PHE A 307 11.79 25.37 -38.17
CA PHE A 307 11.49 24.39 -37.14
C PHE A 307 10.11 24.59 -36.49
N LYS A 308 9.32 25.57 -36.91
CA LYS A 308 7.99 25.88 -36.36
C LYS A 308 7.07 24.65 -36.34
N THR A 309 7.05 23.90 -37.43
CA THR A 309 6.27 22.66 -37.56
C THR A 309 6.66 21.61 -36.53
N LEU A 310 7.96 21.39 -36.28
CA LEU A 310 8.39 20.44 -35.25
C LEU A 310 7.93 20.83 -33.85
N THR A 311 7.86 22.13 -33.58
CA THR A 311 7.52 22.65 -32.25
C THR A 311 6.02 22.72 -31.99
N GLU A 312 5.20 22.83 -33.04
CA GLU A 312 3.77 22.55 -32.98
C GLU A 312 3.46 21.05 -32.75
N LEU A 313 4.34 20.14 -33.16
CA LEU A 313 4.19 18.70 -32.92
C LEU A 313 4.55 18.28 -31.48
N VAL A 314 5.29 19.09 -30.72
CA VAL A 314 5.74 18.73 -29.36
C VAL A 314 4.58 18.47 -28.39
N PRO A 315 3.55 19.34 -28.26
CA PRO A 315 2.38 19.05 -27.42
C PRO A 315 1.67 17.76 -27.82
N LEU A 316 1.50 17.52 -29.13
CA LEU A 316 0.84 16.33 -29.65
C LEU A 316 1.65 15.05 -29.31
N GLY A 317 2.96 15.10 -29.50
CA GLY A 317 3.87 14.03 -29.09
C GLY A 317 3.81 13.75 -27.60
N LEU A 318 3.74 14.79 -26.76
CA LEU A 318 3.60 14.65 -25.31
C LEU A 318 2.25 14.01 -24.93
N VAL A 319 1.15 14.36 -25.60
CA VAL A 319 -0.16 13.71 -25.38
C VAL A 319 -0.06 12.22 -25.73
N LEU A 320 0.50 11.90 -26.89
CA LEU A 320 0.66 10.52 -27.35
C LEU A 320 1.49 9.70 -26.35
N VAL A 321 2.61 10.25 -25.87
CA VAL A 321 3.46 9.59 -24.86
C VAL A 321 2.70 9.34 -23.56
N VAL A 322 1.94 10.32 -23.05
CA VAL A 322 1.13 10.17 -21.83
C VAL A 322 0.05 9.11 -22.02
N LEU A 323 -0.64 9.08 -23.16
CA LEU A 323 -1.66 8.07 -23.47
C LEU A 323 -1.06 6.66 -23.60
N LEU A 324 0.06 6.53 -24.33
CA LEU A 324 0.77 5.26 -24.48
C LEU A 324 1.23 4.73 -23.12
N ILE A 325 1.82 5.57 -22.27
CA ILE A 325 2.20 5.19 -20.91
C ILE A 325 0.98 4.81 -20.09
N THR A 326 -0.17 5.48 -20.24
CA THR A 326 -1.37 5.16 -19.47
C THR A 326 -1.93 3.79 -19.84
N VAL A 327 -2.07 3.49 -21.13
CA VAL A 327 -2.68 2.25 -21.66
C VAL A 327 -1.73 1.05 -21.67
N CYS A 328 -0.41 1.28 -21.59
CA CYS A 328 0.61 0.24 -21.72
C CYS A 328 0.40 -0.98 -20.80
N PRO A 329 0.28 -2.22 -21.32
CA PRO A 329 0.01 -3.41 -20.50
C PRO A 329 1.22 -3.90 -19.69
N PHE A 330 2.43 -3.44 -20.04
CA PHE A 330 3.67 -3.86 -19.38
C PHE A 330 3.79 -3.29 -17.95
N ASN A 331 4.64 -3.90 -17.12
CA ASN A 331 4.93 -3.45 -15.75
C ASN A 331 5.81 -2.18 -15.71
N ILE A 332 5.49 -1.21 -16.55
CA ILE A 332 6.12 0.11 -16.64
C ILE A 332 5.27 1.07 -15.80
N ILE A 333 5.86 1.92 -14.96
CA ILE A 333 5.20 2.99 -14.17
C ILE A 333 3.88 2.54 -13.51
N TYR A 334 3.96 1.96 -12.31
CA TYR A 334 2.81 1.68 -11.43
C TYR A 334 1.56 1.08 -12.11
N ARG A 335 1.73 -0.08 -12.76
CA ARG A 335 0.69 -0.79 -13.52
C ARG A 335 -0.67 -0.87 -12.81
N SER A 336 -0.71 -1.32 -11.56
CA SER A 336 -1.97 -1.49 -10.82
C SER A 336 -2.78 -0.19 -10.71
N SER A 337 -2.10 0.94 -10.51
CA SER A 337 -2.74 2.26 -10.42
C SER A 337 -3.24 2.75 -11.78
N ARG A 338 -2.49 2.49 -12.87
CA ARG A 338 -2.91 2.86 -14.23
C ARG A 338 -4.17 2.10 -14.65
N PHE A 339 -4.21 0.80 -14.42
CA PHE A 339 -5.40 -0.01 -14.71
C PHE A 339 -6.60 0.34 -13.83
N LEU A 340 -6.37 0.74 -12.56
CA LEU A 340 -7.43 1.28 -11.73
C LEU A 340 -8.01 2.56 -12.34
N LEU A 341 -7.14 3.50 -12.76
CA LEU A 341 -7.56 4.74 -13.40
C LEU A 341 -8.35 4.47 -14.68
N ILE A 342 -7.84 3.62 -15.58
CA ILE A 342 -8.55 3.24 -16.83
C ILE A 342 -9.92 2.64 -16.52
N LYS A 343 -9.97 1.68 -15.58
CA LYS A 343 -11.23 1.05 -15.17
C LYS A 343 -12.23 2.06 -14.63
N SER A 344 -11.78 2.95 -13.74
CA SER A 344 -12.66 3.97 -13.16
C SER A 344 -13.09 5.01 -14.19
N THR A 345 -12.22 5.45 -15.10
CA THR A 345 -12.60 6.33 -16.21
C THR A 345 -13.63 5.67 -17.11
N PHE A 346 -13.45 4.38 -17.45
CA PHE A 346 -14.42 3.64 -18.25
C PHE A 346 -15.77 3.47 -17.55
N HIS A 347 -15.76 3.15 -16.25
CA HIS A 347 -16.99 3.10 -15.44
C HIS A 347 -17.70 4.46 -15.37
N CYS A 348 -16.96 5.58 -15.27
CA CYS A 348 -17.55 6.91 -15.28
C CYS A 348 -18.23 7.23 -16.62
N ILE A 349 -17.62 6.85 -17.75
CA ILE A 349 -18.21 7.04 -19.09
C ILE A 349 -19.44 6.16 -19.28
N CYS A 350 -19.38 4.93 -18.80
CA CYS A 350 -20.45 3.94 -18.90
C CYS A 350 -21.32 3.86 -17.63
N ALA A 351 -21.44 4.95 -16.86
CA ALA A 351 -22.08 4.96 -15.54
C ALA A 351 -23.48 4.31 -15.48
N PRO A 352 -24.36 4.38 -16.51
CA PRO A 352 -25.65 3.69 -16.47
C PRO A 352 -25.55 2.16 -16.54
N LEU A 353 -24.43 1.61 -17.00
CA LEU A 353 -24.28 0.19 -17.33
C LEU A 353 -23.58 -0.64 -16.25
N TYR A 354 -23.03 0.00 -15.22
CA TYR A 354 -22.21 -0.66 -14.20
C TYR A 354 -22.57 -0.19 -12.80
N LYS A 355 -22.35 -1.06 -11.81
CA LYS A 355 -22.45 -0.69 -10.39
C LYS A 355 -21.31 0.26 -10.03
N VAL A 356 -21.65 1.50 -9.68
CA VAL A 356 -20.70 2.53 -9.29
C VAL A 356 -20.00 2.13 -7.99
N THR A 357 -18.67 2.08 -8.02
CA THR A 357 -17.85 1.84 -6.82
C THR A 357 -17.35 3.16 -6.25
N LEU A 358 -16.90 3.15 -4.98
CA LEU A 358 -16.34 4.34 -4.33
C LEU A 358 -15.16 4.97 -5.09
N PRO A 359 -14.19 4.19 -5.64
CA PRO A 359 -13.15 4.74 -6.52
C PRO A 359 -13.69 5.52 -7.73
N ASP A 360 -14.77 5.02 -8.34
CA ASP A 360 -15.37 5.62 -9.53
C ASP A 360 -16.05 6.96 -9.17
N MET A 361 -16.81 6.97 -8.07
CA MET A 361 -17.39 8.20 -7.52
C MET A 361 -16.33 9.23 -7.15
N PHE A 362 -15.24 8.80 -6.50
CA PHE A 362 -14.14 9.68 -6.12
C PHE A 362 -13.45 10.29 -7.35
N LEU A 363 -13.16 9.48 -8.39
CA LEU A 363 -12.56 9.99 -9.62
C LEU A 363 -13.49 10.97 -10.35
N ALA A 364 -14.78 10.64 -10.46
CA ALA A 364 -15.77 11.52 -11.07
C ALA A 364 -15.84 12.88 -10.37
N ASP A 365 -15.91 12.89 -9.05
CA ASP A 365 -15.95 14.08 -8.20
C ASP A 365 -14.74 15.01 -8.42
N GLN A 366 -13.54 14.43 -8.51
CA GLN A 366 -12.31 15.17 -8.79
C GLN A 366 -12.32 15.77 -10.20
N LEU A 367 -12.81 15.04 -11.21
CA LEU A 367 -12.89 15.54 -12.59
C LEU A 367 -13.95 16.65 -12.73
N THR A 368 -15.12 16.50 -12.13
CA THR A 368 -16.17 17.53 -12.16
C THR A 368 -15.74 18.82 -11.46
N SER A 369 -15.00 18.70 -10.35
CA SER A 369 -14.46 19.85 -9.61
C SER A 369 -13.38 20.61 -10.38
N GLN A 370 -12.69 19.96 -11.32
CA GLN A 370 -11.64 20.58 -12.14
C GLN A 370 -12.18 21.22 -13.43
N PHE A 371 -13.25 20.67 -14.00
CA PHE A 371 -13.82 21.16 -15.27
C PHE A 371 -14.81 22.33 -15.11
N PHE A 372 -15.48 22.47 -13.96
CA PHE A 372 -16.42 23.57 -13.71
C PHE A 372 -15.78 24.59 -12.76
N PRO A 373 -15.69 25.88 -13.10
CA PRO A 373 -14.90 26.83 -12.31
C PRO A 373 -15.45 26.97 -10.89
N ILE A 374 -14.65 26.48 -9.92
CA ILE A 374 -14.34 26.84 -8.51
C ILE A 374 -15.43 27.45 -7.59
N GLY A 375 -16.55 28.00 -8.06
CA GLY A 375 -17.62 28.58 -7.22
C GLY A 375 -18.95 27.80 -7.19
N LEU A 376 -19.35 27.21 -8.31
CA LEU A 376 -20.70 26.62 -8.45
C LEU A 376 -20.75 25.10 -8.20
N ALA A 377 -19.65 24.38 -8.45
CA ALA A 377 -19.59 22.94 -8.27
C ALA A 377 -19.62 22.54 -6.78
N SER A 378 -18.82 23.16 -5.92
CA SER A 378 -18.76 22.81 -4.50
C SER A 378 -20.13 22.95 -3.82
N PHE A 379 -20.88 24.03 -4.11
CA PHE A 379 -22.19 24.26 -3.48
C PHE A 379 -23.32 23.38 -4.06
N LYS A 380 -23.26 23.02 -5.34
CA LYS A 380 -24.26 22.14 -5.98
C LYS A 380 -24.01 20.68 -5.58
N LEU A 381 -22.74 20.26 -5.59
CA LEU A 381 -22.33 18.89 -5.35
C LEU A 381 -22.34 18.54 -3.85
N GLU A 382 -22.00 19.47 -2.94
CA GLU A 382 -22.11 19.21 -1.49
C GLU A 382 -23.58 19.02 -1.06
N ASN A 383 -24.52 19.75 -1.69
CA ASN A 383 -25.96 19.53 -1.53
C ASN A 383 -26.42 18.19 -2.15
N GLU A 384 -25.85 17.80 -3.29
CA GLU A 384 -26.18 16.54 -3.96
C GLU A 384 -25.53 15.32 -3.27
N HIS A 385 -24.37 15.48 -2.64
CA HIS A 385 -23.69 14.47 -1.81
C HIS A 385 -24.43 14.25 -0.51
N LEU A 386 -24.89 15.30 0.19
CA LEU A 386 -25.75 15.15 1.37
C LEU A 386 -27.08 14.46 1.02
N TYR A 387 -27.63 14.72 -0.18
CA TYR A 387 -28.86 14.10 -0.66
C TYR A 387 -28.65 12.64 -1.15
N ASN A 388 -27.54 12.37 -1.86
CA ASN A 388 -27.24 11.07 -2.45
C ASN A 388 -26.57 10.09 -1.48
N VAL A 389 -25.81 10.55 -0.48
CA VAL A 389 -25.32 9.67 0.61
C VAL A 389 -26.51 9.12 1.41
N GLY A 390 -27.63 9.84 1.45
CA GLY A 390 -28.91 9.38 2.02
C GLY A 390 -29.66 8.36 1.14
N LYS A 391 -29.66 8.51 -0.19
CA LYS A 391 -30.44 7.68 -1.14
C LYS A 391 -29.67 6.52 -1.79
N PHE A 392 -28.39 6.73 -2.13
CA PHE A 392 -27.51 5.77 -2.78
C PHE A 392 -26.28 5.56 -1.90
N ARG A 393 -26.38 4.65 -0.94
CA ARG A 393 -25.21 4.24 -0.17
C ARG A 393 -24.19 3.64 -1.13
N ALA A 394 -23.10 4.38 -1.41
CA ALA A 394 -21.87 3.78 -1.92
C ALA A 394 -21.30 2.89 -0.81
N PHE A 395 -21.81 1.67 -0.69
CA PHE A 395 -21.32 0.70 0.27
C PHE A 395 -20.24 -0.15 -0.37
N LYS A 396 -19.09 -0.24 0.31
CA LYS A 396 -18.15 -1.33 0.06
C LYS A 396 -18.66 -2.52 0.85
N SER A 397 -19.26 -3.50 0.17
CA SER A 397 -19.56 -4.79 0.78
C SER A 397 -18.22 -5.42 1.17
N VAL A 398 -17.95 -5.50 2.47
CA VAL A 398 -16.84 -6.29 2.98
C VAL A 398 -17.29 -7.74 2.80
N PRO A 399 -16.62 -8.56 1.96
CA PRO A 399 -16.95 -9.97 1.88
C PRO A 399 -16.75 -10.55 3.28
N LEU A 400 -17.83 -11.09 3.84
CA LEU A 400 -17.74 -11.82 5.10
C LEU A 400 -16.84 -13.04 4.87
N PRO A 401 -16.06 -13.48 5.87
CA PRO A 401 -15.19 -14.65 5.74
C PRO A 401 -15.97 -15.97 5.60
N PHE A 402 -17.30 -15.91 5.57
CA PHE A 402 -18.23 -17.01 5.37
C PHE A 402 -19.26 -16.56 4.34
N ASN A 403 -19.62 -17.48 3.43
CA ASN A 403 -20.80 -17.31 2.61
C ASN A 403 -22.01 -17.68 3.49
N TYR A 404 -23.07 -16.87 3.42
CA TYR A 404 -24.38 -17.43 3.71
C TYR A 404 -24.68 -18.32 2.51
N ASP A 405 -24.79 -19.62 2.74
CA ASP A 405 -25.63 -20.42 1.87
C ASP A 405 -27.02 -19.85 2.13
N ASP A 406 -27.55 -19.07 1.18
CA ASP A 406 -28.95 -18.65 1.23
C ASP A 406 -29.77 -19.95 1.38
N GLU A 407 -30.45 -20.09 2.51
CA GLU A 407 -31.46 -21.13 2.74
C GLU A 407 -32.68 -20.84 1.85
N ASP A 408 -32.47 -20.84 0.53
CA ASP A 408 -33.53 -21.09 -0.45
C ASP A 408 -33.61 -22.61 -0.65
N LYS A 409 -33.92 -23.29 0.46
CA LYS A 409 -34.58 -24.59 0.46
C LYS A 409 -35.79 -24.44 1.36
N ASP A 410 -36.94 -24.53 0.71
CA ASP A 410 -38.28 -24.66 1.27
C ASP A 410 -39.03 -23.34 1.52
N GLU A 411 -39.58 -22.77 0.44
CA GLU A 411 -41.05 -22.67 0.24
C GLU A 411 -41.43 -22.49 -1.24
#